data_AF-A0A212PGL7-F1
#
_entry.id   AF-A0A212PGL7-F1
#
_cell.length_a   1.000
_cell.length_b   1.000
_cell.length_c   1.000
_cell.angle_alpha   90.00
_cell.angle_beta   90.00
_cell.angle_gamma   90.00
#
_symmetry.space_group_name_H-M   'P 1'
#
loop_
_entity.id
_entity.type
_entity.pdbx_description
1 polymer ?
#
loop_
_entity_poly.entity_id
_entity_poly.type
_entity_poly.pdbx_seq_one_letter_code
_entity_poly.pdbx_strand_id
1 'polypeptide(L)'
;MLNLRYMLLSLLMLVPAGALAAPAIQLPQTGQTSCYDAANNEVSCADDVFRTRGQDGDIRAGVPAPEPRFRNFTSNGIMSDRMTDLVWTRNADCFGSIPWQQALDNAETIRSGVCDVNDGSLAGQWRLPNRKELLSLAHHEDLPEFSFAEEELNIEWLTTQGFRNVRNNGVFYWTSNTYLGEIDGVTPFTRRWVVHVIGDTRPNDAPTNHALFVRSYNAPVNVNAPAAFTGIPVGEAAPAQVLTIANGGIDPLEVTSITVTGTDNAMFTLNPGDGAAGTCGSLTPTVPAGGNCTMSLAFTPATAGEKAAALVIVSNASNTPTLELPLSGTGVEAEASFTATGSVNGNGTLAANEVVVASGAGASFTVNPAEGFRPGTVGGTCPAGTFDGNVYTTGPLTGDCTVVFSFEQVTTPGGDPQGMADVVRAFRAALGKAELTAEERTRLDVAPVGAPNGSVDSADVVILLRRLVGLL
;
A
#
# COMPACT_ATOMS: atom_id res chain seq x y z
N MET A 1 -34.77 57.74 -20.05
CA MET A 1 -35.09 56.32 -20.24
C MET A 1 -34.35 55.55 -19.15
N LEU A 2 -35.09 54.73 -18.42
CA LEU A 2 -34.82 54.29 -17.04
C LEU A 2 -33.97 53.01 -16.98
N ASN A 3 -33.13 52.91 -15.95
CA ASN A 3 -32.36 51.74 -15.51
C ASN A 3 -33.21 50.46 -15.38
N LEU A 4 -32.64 49.29 -15.72
CA LEU A 4 -32.99 48.04 -15.03
C LEU A 4 -31.80 47.09 -14.89
N ARG A 5 -31.55 46.73 -13.64
CA ARG A 5 -30.46 45.92 -13.07
C ARG A 5 -31.01 44.53 -12.70
N TYR A 6 -30.20 43.49 -12.92
CA TYR A 6 -30.15 42.16 -12.26
C TYR A 6 -31.44 41.35 -12.02
N MET A 7 -31.49 40.13 -12.59
CA MET A 7 -31.76 38.88 -11.83
C MET A 7 -31.45 37.66 -12.71
N LEU A 8 -30.23 37.12 -12.62
CA LEU A 8 -29.97 35.74 -13.02
C LEU A 8 -30.33 34.87 -11.81
N LEU A 9 -31.42 34.12 -11.90
CA LEU A 9 -31.82 33.15 -10.88
C LEU A 9 -30.82 31.97 -10.94
N SER A 10 -29.85 31.96 -10.04
CA SER A 10 -29.09 30.76 -9.70
C SER A 10 -30.02 29.81 -8.94
N LEU A 11 -30.56 28.82 -9.63
CA LEU A 11 -31.28 27.71 -9.02
C LEU A 11 -30.26 26.85 -8.26
N LEU A 12 -30.02 27.19 -7.00
CA LEU A 12 -29.33 26.32 -6.06
C LEU A 12 -30.22 25.09 -5.87
N MET A 13 -29.91 23.99 -6.56
CA MET A 13 -30.46 22.69 -6.18
C MET A 13 -29.89 22.36 -4.79
N LEU A 14 -30.69 22.62 -3.76
CA LEU A 14 -30.50 22.02 -2.45
C LEU A 14 -30.69 20.51 -2.66
N VAL A 15 -29.59 19.78 -2.89
CA VAL A 15 -29.58 18.34 -2.68
C VAL A 15 -29.85 18.18 -1.18
N PRO A 16 -30.98 17.59 -0.75
CA PRO A 16 -31.13 17.24 0.63
C PRO A 16 -30.00 16.25 0.91
N ALA A 17 -29.03 16.64 1.73
CA ALA A 17 -28.21 15.68 2.43
C ALA A 17 -29.17 14.91 3.34
N GLY A 18 -29.84 13.92 2.76
CA GLY A 18 -30.50 12.89 3.53
C GLY A 18 -29.39 12.23 4.31
N ALA A 19 -29.28 12.57 5.59
CA ALA A 19 -28.54 11.75 6.52
C ALA A 19 -29.08 10.34 6.32
N LEU A 20 -28.27 9.46 5.73
CA LEU A 20 -28.53 8.03 5.73
C LEU A 20 -28.60 7.67 7.20
N ALA A 21 -29.82 7.56 7.73
CA ALA A 21 -30.04 7.00 9.04
C ALA A 21 -29.38 5.62 9.00
N ALA A 22 -28.40 5.40 9.87
CA ALA A 22 -27.86 4.06 10.05
C ALA A 22 -29.04 3.11 10.25
N PRO A 23 -29.11 1.98 9.53
CA PRO A 23 -30.21 1.05 9.69
C PRO A 23 -30.34 0.70 11.17
N ALA A 24 -31.57 0.75 11.68
CA ALA A 24 -31.83 0.37 13.07
C ALA A 24 -31.27 -1.05 13.29
N ILE A 25 -30.41 -1.21 14.29
CA ILE A 25 -29.83 -2.51 14.63
C ILE A 25 -30.97 -3.44 14.99
N GLN A 26 -31.17 -4.47 14.16
CA GLN A 26 -32.14 -5.51 14.40
C GLN A 26 -31.54 -6.55 15.35
N LEU A 27 -32.11 -6.68 16.54
CA LEU A 27 -31.70 -7.69 17.51
C LEU A 27 -32.41 -9.01 17.24
N PRO A 28 -31.75 -10.17 17.45
CA PRO A 28 -32.40 -11.46 17.50
C PRO A 28 -33.56 -11.51 18.49
N GLN A 29 -34.62 -12.23 18.13
CA GLN A 29 -35.45 -12.88 19.15
C GLN A 29 -34.57 -13.86 19.95
N THR A 30 -34.85 -14.00 21.24
CA THR A 30 -34.11 -14.89 22.16
C THR A 30 -34.40 -16.38 21.96
N GLY A 31 -35.43 -16.69 21.17
CA GLY A 31 -36.00 -18.03 21.03
C GLY A 31 -37.12 -18.35 22.02
N GLN A 32 -37.39 -17.52 23.03
CA GLN A 32 -38.48 -17.78 23.97
C GLN A 32 -39.85 -17.66 23.28
N THR A 33 -40.64 -18.73 23.30
CA THR A 33 -41.99 -18.76 22.74
C THR A 33 -43.10 -18.92 23.79
N SER A 34 -42.77 -19.51 24.94
CA SER A 34 -43.70 -19.76 26.06
C SER A 34 -43.62 -18.68 27.14
N CYS A 35 -44.68 -18.55 27.94
CA CYS A 35 -44.75 -17.66 29.11
C CYS A 35 -44.93 -18.49 30.39
N TYR A 36 -44.57 -17.92 31.53
CA TYR A 36 -44.57 -18.65 32.81
C TYR A 36 -45.28 -17.85 33.90
N ASP A 37 -45.95 -18.56 34.82
CA ASP A 37 -46.52 -17.97 36.03
C ASP A 37 -45.45 -17.76 37.12
N ALA A 38 -45.81 -17.16 38.26
CA ALA A 38 -44.86 -16.94 39.36
C ALA A 38 -44.49 -18.19 40.17
N ALA A 39 -45.16 -19.31 39.92
CA ALA A 39 -44.75 -20.63 40.39
C ALA A 39 -43.94 -21.37 39.33
N ASN A 40 -43.56 -20.69 38.24
CA ASN A 40 -42.73 -21.18 37.17
C ASN A 40 -43.36 -22.30 36.32
N ASN A 41 -44.69 -22.38 36.29
CA ASN A 41 -45.37 -23.29 35.38
C ASN A 41 -45.53 -22.61 34.02
N GLU A 42 -45.33 -23.36 32.93
CA GLU A 42 -45.67 -22.89 31.60
C GLU A 42 -47.18 -22.59 31.53
N VAL A 43 -47.50 -21.40 31.04
CA VAL A 43 -48.86 -20.92 30.84
C VAL A 43 -48.98 -20.27 29.46
N SER A 44 -50.20 -20.18 28.96
CA SER A 44 -50.45 -19.37 27.78
C SER A 44 -50.06 -17.92 28.05
N CYS A 45 -49.34 -17.30 27.12
CA CYS A 45 -49.04 -15.87 27.15
C CYS A 45 -50.28 -14.96 27.16
N ALA A 46 -51.48 -15.53 26.92
CA ALA A 46 -52.75 -14.82 26.95
C ALA A 46 -53.50 -14.91 28.29
N ASP A 47 -53.13 -15.81 29.20
CA ASP A 47 -54.01 -16.22 30.32
C ASP A 47 -53.89 -15.32 31.56
N ASP A 48 -52.69 -14.86 31.94
CA ASP A 48 -52.50 -13.91 33.05
C ASP A 48 -51.92 -12.59 32.55
N VAL A 49 -52.81 -11.68 32.15
CA VAL A 49 -52.46 -10.37 31.56
C VAL A 49 -51.53 -9.53 32.44
N PHE A 50 -51.45 -9.77 33.76
CA PHE A 50 -50.58 -9.02 34.65
C PHE A 50 -49.19 -9.63 34.83
N ARG A 51 -49.04 -10.94 34.60
CA ARG A 51 -47.77 -11.66 34.79
C ARG A 51 -47.11 -12.10 33.48
N THR A 52 -47.91 -12.49 32.51
CA THR A 52 -47.45 -13.03 31.22
C THR A 52 -47.24 -11.93 30.17
N ARG A 53 -47.96 -10.80 30.27
CA ARG A 53 -47.71 -9.67 29.36
C ARG A 53 -46.35 -9.05 29.62
N GLY A 54 -45.63 -8.83 28.54
CA GLY A 54 -44.29 -8.23 28.59
C GLY A 54 -43.17 -9.24 28.87
N GLN A 55 -43.50 -10.52 29.07
CA GLN A 55 -42.50 -11.59 28.99
C GLN A 55 -42.00 -11.72 27.56
N ASP A 56 -40.81 -12.30 27.42
CA ASP A 56 -40.17 -12.41 26.12
C ASP A 56 -40.92 -13.37 25.18
N GLY A 57 -41.57 -14.42 25.73
CA GLY A 57 -42.53 -15.27 25.00
C GLY A 57 -43.79 -14.56 24.48
N ASP A 58 -44.22 -13.48 25.15
CA ASP A 58 -45.37 -12.64 24.75
C ASP A 58 -44.97 -11.58 23.72
N ILE A 59 -43.87 -10.86 23.97
CA ILE A 59 -43.41 -9.78 23.08
C ILE A 59 -42.76 -10.33 21.81
N ARG A 60 -41.91 -11.36 21.96
CA ARG A 60 -41.02 -11.89 20.92
C ARG A 60 -40.33 -10.78 20.15
N ALA A 61 -39.70 -9.86 20.88
CA ALA A 61 -39.08 -8.68 20.30
C ALA A 61 -37.88 -9.06 19.42
N GLY A 62 -37.72 -8.39 18.30
CA GLY A 62 -36.59 -8.58 17.41
C GLY A 62 -36.93 -9.39 16.16
N VAL A 63 -35.88 -9.84 15.47
CA VAL A 63 -35.99 -10.62 14.23
C VAL A 63 -36.03 -12.11 14.57
N PRO A 64 -37.06 -12.85 14.12
CA PRO A 64 -37.09 -14.30 14.26
C PRO A 64 -35.86 -14.95 13.62
N ALA A 65 -35.33 -15.99 14.27
CA ALA A 65 -34.25 -16.76 13.67
C ALA A 65 -34.73 -17.43 12.36
N PRO A 66 -33.86 -17.57 11.34
CA PRO A 66 -34.17 -18.35 10.16
C PRO A 66 -34.40 -19.81 10.53
N GLU A 67 -35.28 -20.53 9.82
CA GLU A 67 -35.47 -21.97 10.03
C GLU A 67 -34.86 -22.81 8.88
N PRO A 68 -33.99 -23.79 9.16
CA PRO A 68 -33.23 -23.97 10.42
C PRO A 68 -32.20 -22.83 10.61
N ARG A 69 -31.88 -22.42 11.85
CA ARG A 69 -30.91 -21.34 12.12
C ARG A 69 -29.51 -21.76 11.72
N PHE A 70 -29.11 -22.94 12.17
CA PHE A 70 -27.79 -23.49 11.87
C PHE A 70 -27.85 -24.47 10.70
N ARG A 71 -26.98 -24.25 9.71
CA ARG A 71 -26.67 -25.25 8.68
C ARG A 71 -25.53 -26.12 9.18
N ASN A 72 -25.86 -27.37 9.46
CA ASN A 72 -24.91 -28.37 9.92
C ASN A 72 -24.21 -29.03 8.73
N PHE A 73 -22.93 -28.73 8.53
CA PHE A 73 -22.10 -29.39 7.52
C PHE A 73 -21.36 -30.55 8.15
N THR A 74 -22.07 -31.65 8.39
CA THR A 74 -21.54 -32.78 9.17
C THR A 74 -20.25 -33.37 8.59
N SER A 75 -20.09 -33.38 7.27
CA SER A 75 -18.87 -33.83 6.58
C SER A 75 -17.66 -32.92 6.82
N ASN A 76 -17.91 -31.64 7.14
CA ASN A 76 -16.88 -30.60 7.16
C ASN A 76 -16.59 -30.07 8.59
N GLY A 77 -17.27 -30.59 9.61
CA GLY A 77 -16.95 -30.28 11.01
C GLY A 77 -17.28 -28.85 11.47
N ILE A 78 -18.16 -28.15 10.77
CA ILE A 78 -18.53 -26.75 11.04
C ILE A 78 -20.04 -26.54 11.13
N MET A 79 -20.43 -25.45 11.80
CA MET A 79 -21.81 -25.00 11.97
C MET A 79 -21.95 -23.58 11.41
N SER A 80 -22.68 -23.42 10.30
CA SER A 80 -22.98 -22.08 9.76
C SER A 80 -24.24 -21.53 10.42
N ASP A 81 -24.15 -20.34 11.00
CA ASP A 81 -25.25 -19.62 11.63
C ASP A 81 -25.85 -18.61 10.63
N ARG A 82 -27.06 -18.88 10.14
CA ARG A 82 -27.76 -18.03 9.15
C ARG A 82 -28.30 -16.74 9.74
N MET A 83 -28.27 -16.61 11.07
CA MET A 83 -28.71 -15.39 11.75
C MET A 83 -27.59 -14.38 11.89
N THR A 84 -26.36 -14.85 12.12
CA THR A 84 -25.19 -14.00 12.38
C THR A 84 -24.18 -14.01 11.23
N ASP A 85 -24.38 -14.87 10.22
CA ASP A 85 -23.41 -15.19 9.17
C ASP A 85 -22.03 -15.59 9.73
N LEU A 86 -22.01 -16.20 10.92
CA LEU A 86 -20.82 -16.79 11.49
C LEU A 86 -20.74 -18.28 11.17
N VAL A 87 -19.52 -18.80 11.11
CA VAL A 87 -19.22 -20.22 11.04
C VAL A 87 -18.51 -20.59 12.32
N TRP A 88 -19.09 -21.51 13.05
CA TRP A 88 -18.58 -22.02 14.31
C TRP A 88 -17.89 -23.36 14.11
N THR A 89 -16.86 -23.63 14.90
CA THR A 89 -16.37 -25.00 15.08
C THR A 89 -17.50 -25.86 15.63
N ARG A 90 -17.75 -27.03 15.03
CA ARG A 90 -18.83 -27.91 15.48
C ARG A 90 -18.52 -28.54 16.83
N ASN A 91 -17.27 -28.90 17.08
CA ASN A 91 -16.81 -29.39 18.36
C ASN A 91 -16.52 -28.18 19.29
N ALA A 92 -17.36 -27.99 20.29
CA ALA A 92 -17.26 -26.90 21.26
C ALA A 92 -16.19 -27.15 22.34
N ASP A 93 -15.50 -28.29 22.31
CA ASP A 93 -14.45 -28.58 23.29
C ASP A 93 -13.26 -29.31 22.67
N CYS A 94 -12.87 -28.90 21.46
CA CYS A 94 -11.85 -29.62 20.72
C CYS A 94 -10.43 -29.53 21.31
N PHE A 95 -10.18 -28.59 22.24
CA PHE A 95 -8.91 -28.43 22.93
C PHE A 95 -8.99 -28.65 24.45
N GLY A 96 -10.16 -28.99 24.99
CA GLY A 96 -10.35 -29.06 26.44
C GLY A 96 -10.33 -27.68 27.11
N SER A 97 -10.18 -27.69 28.44
CA SER A 97 -9.98 -26.47 29.23
C SER A 97 -8.54 -25.98 29.10
N ILE A 98 -8.35 -24.79 28.55
CA ILE A 98 -7.04 -24.21 28.21
C ILE A 98 -6.89 -22.77 28.73
N PRO A 99 -5.66 -22.27 28.94
CA PRO A 99 -5.42 -20.86 29.23
C PRO A 99 -5.88 -19.95 28.09
N TRP A 100 -6.27 -18.72 28.43
CA TRP A 100 -6.79 -17.75 27.45
C TRP A 100 -5.82 -17.46 26.31
N GLN A 101 -4.52 -17.29 26.61
CA GLN A 101 -3.51 -17.06 25.58
C GLN A 101 -3.41 -18.27 24.64
N GLN A 102 -3.43 -19.49 25.18
CA GLN A 102 -3.42 -20.69 24.37
C GLN A 102 -4.68 -20.80 23.50
N ALA A 103 -5.84 -20.32 23.96
CA ALA A 103 -7.04 -20.26 23.14
C ALA A 103 -6.87 -19.31 21.93
N LEU A 104 -6.25 -18.14 22.12
CA LEU A 104 -5.90 -17.24 21.00
C LEU A 104 -4.90 -17.90 20.04
N ASP A 105 -3.83 -18.48 20.59
CA ASP A 105 -2.79 -19.13 19.78
C ASP A 105 -3.36 -20.31 18.99
N ASN A 106 -4.22 -21.13 19.63
CA ASN A 106 -4.89 -22.24 18.96
C ASN A 106 -5.77 -21.75 17.81
N ALA A 107 -6.50 -20.63 17.96
CA ALA A 107 -7.35 -20.07 16.91
C ALA A 107 -6.56 -19.83 15.61
N GLU A 108 -5.34 -19.29 15.72
CA GLU A 108 -4.44 -19.06 14.58
C GLU A 108 -3.98 -20.36 13.91
N THR A 109 -4.01 -21.48 14.61
CA THR A 109 -3.57 -22.79 14.09
C THR A 109 -4.69 -23.64 13.48
N ILE A 110 -5.96 -23.33 13.78
CA ILE A 110 -7.10 -24.10 13.26
C ILE A 110 -7.12 -24.00 11.74
N ARG A 111 -7.28 -25.17 11.11
CA ARG A 111 -7.33 -25.40 9.65
C ARG A 111 -8.00 -26.73 9.40
N SER A 112 -8.27 -27.06 8.14
CA SER A 112 -8.77 -28.38 7.77
C SER A 112 -7.87 -29.50 8.33
N GLY A 113 -8.46 -30.45 9.05
CA GLY A 113 -7.80 -31.53 9.80
C GLY A 113 -7.54 -31.24 11.28
N VAL A 114 -7.82 -30.03 11.78
CA VAL A 114 -7.61 -29.63 13.19
C VAL A 114 -8.96 -29.29 13.84
N CYS A 115 -9.15 -29.60 15.13
CA CYS A 115 -10.39 -29.29 15.87
C CYS A 115 -11.66 -29.88 15.20
N ASP A 116 -11.53 -31.08 14.60
CA ASP A 116 -12.57 -31.75 13.79
C ASP A 116 -13.06 -30.97 12.56
N VAL A 117 -12.44 -29.84 12.22
CA VAL A 117 -12.76 -29.02 11.05
C VAL A 117 -12.22 -29.71 9.79
N ASN A 118 -13.04 -29.84 8.75
CA ASN A 118 -12.72 -30.49 7.48
C ASN A 118 -13.33 -29.70 6.30
N ASP A 119 -13.16 -28.38 6.31
CA ASP A 119 -13.84 -27.44 5.40
C ASP A 119 -12.87 -26.74 4.42
N GLY A 120 -11.63 -27.22 4.33
CA GLY A 120 -10.59 -26.62 3.49
C GLY A 120 -9.98 -25.33 4.05
N SER A 121 -10.34 -24.91 5.27
CA SER A 121 -9.76 -23.72 5.89
C SER A 121 -8.24 -23.83 6.09
N LEU A 122 -7.58 -22.68 6.05
CA LEU A 122 -6.15 -22.51 6.31
C LEU A 122 -5.91 -21.92 7.70
N ALA A 123 -4.70 -22.08 8.22
CA ALA A 123 -4.28 -21.43 9.46
C ALA A 123 -4.42 -19.90 9.35
N GLY A 124 -4.84 -19.26 10.44
CA GLY A 124 -5.12 -17.81 10.51
C GLY A 124 -6.53 -17.39 10.06
N GLN A 125 -7.39 -18.33 9.66
CA GLN A 125 -8.77 -18.01 9.25
C GLN A 125 -9.80 -18.08 10.39
N TRP A 126 -9.40 -18.58 11.56
CA TRP A 126 -10.26 -18.77 12.72
C TRP A 126 -9.85 -17.83 13.85
N ARG A 127 -10.81 -17.42 14.68
CA ARG A 127 -10.57 -16.54 15.83
C ARG A 127 -11.45 -16.91 17.01
N LEU A 128 -11.11 -16.40 18.20
CA LEU A 128 -12.05 -16.41 19.32
C LEU A 128 -13.22 -15.45 19.04
N PRO A 129 -14.46 -15.85 19.36
CA PRO A 129 -15.61 -14.97 19.30
C PRO A 129 -15.49 -13.87 20.35
N ASN A 130 -16.02 -12.70 20.03
CA ASN A 130 -16.24 -11.67 21.03
C ASN A 130 -17.44 -12.04 21.92
N ARG A 131 -17.62 -11.33 23.05
CA ARG A 131 -18.67 -11.58 24.04
C ARG A 131 -20.07 -11.60 23.42
N LYS A 132 -20.37 -10.71 22.48
CA LYS A 132 -21.69 -10.64 21.83
C LYS A 132 -21.91 -11.79 20.86
N GLU A 133 -20.88 -12.15 20.08
CA GLU A 133 -20.94 -13.30 19.18
C GLU A 133 -21.17 -14.59 19.95
N LEU A 134 -20.43 -14.81 21.04
CA LEU A 134 -20.59 -16.01 21.86
C LEU A 134 -21.95 -16.05 22.58
N LEU A 135 -22.41 -14.90 23.07
CA LEU A 135 -23.77 -14.77 23.63
C LEU A 135 -24.88 -15.06 22.60
N SER A 136 -24.62 -14.88 21.31
CA SER A 136 -25.64 -15.17 20.28
C SER A 136 -26.03 -16.65 20.21
N LEU A 137 -25.21 -17.55 20.76
CA LEU A 137 -25.51 -18.98 20.89
C LEU A 137 -26.42 -19.30 22.09
N ALA A 138 -26.74 -18.32 22.94
CA ALA A 138 -27.72 -18.50 24.00
C ALA A 138 -29.13 -18.64 23.39
N HIS A 139 -29.86 -19.66 23.83
CA HIS A 139 -31.27 -19.87 23.56
C HIS A 139 -32.01 -19.84 24.90
N HIS A 140 -33.11 -19.09 24.95
CA HIS A 140 -33.85 -18.81 26.19
C HIS A 140 -35.27 -19.40 26.22
N GLU A 141 -35.59 -20.31 25.30
CA GLU A 141 -36.72 -21.23 25.51
C GLU A 141 -36.39 -22.03 26.77
N ASP A 142 -37.21 -21.87 27.81
CA ASP A 142 -36.98 -22.28 29.20
C ASP A 142 -35.80 -21.63 29.94
N LEU A 143 -36.01 -20.46 30.53
CA LEU A 143 -35.33 -20.14 31.78
C LEU A 143 -36.35 -19.76 32.85
N PRO A 144 -36.74 -20.75 33.66
CA PRO A 144 -37.23 -20.53 34.99
C PRO A 144 -36.39 -19.55 35.79
N GLU A 145 -36.95 -18.40 36.17
CA GLU A 145 -36.35 -17.59 37.21
C GLU A 145 -36.37 -18.42 38.52
N PHE A 146 -35.19 -18.86 38.97
CA PHE A 146 -34.91 -19.48 40.28
C PHE A 146 -35.10 -21.01 40.45
N SER A 147 -34.53 -21.83 39.57
CA SER A 147 -34.28 -23.24 39.87
C SER A 147 -32.81 -23.61 39.60
N PHE A 148 -32.07 -23.99 40.65
CA PHE A 148 -30.68 -24.46 40.57
C PHE A 148 -30.54 -25.84 39.89
N ALA A 149 -31.57 -26.30 39.18
CA ALA A 149 -31.67 -27.66 38.64
C ALA A 149 -31.89 -27.71 37.10
N GLU A 150 -31.91 -26.58 36.38
CA GLU A 150 -32.23 -26.55 34.94
C GLU A 150 -31.15 -25.82 34.13
N GLU A 151 -29.92 -26.36 34.13
CA GLU A 151 -28.78 -25.83 33.35
C GLU A 151 -28.61 -26.48 31.96
N GLU A 152 -29.51 -27.39 31.54
CA GLU A 152 -29.27 -28.30 30.41
C GLU A 152 -29.95 -27.94 29.07
N LEU A 153 -30.91 -27.00 29.04
CA LEU A 153 -31.79 -26.82 27.88
C LEU A 153 -31.15 -26.10 26.68
N ASN A 154 -30.29 -25.09 26.90
CA ASN A 154 -29.54 -24.51 25.78
C ASN A 154 -28.48 -25.48 25.21
N ILE A 155 -27.97 -26.38 26.05
CA ILE A 155 -26.97 -27.38 25.65
C ILE A 155 -27.64 -28.46 24.81
N GLU A 156 -28.81 -28.93 25.26
CA GLU A 156 -29.67 -29.81 24.47
C GLU A 156 -30.03 -29.14 23.15
N TRP A 157 -30.49 -27.88 23.16
CA TRP A 157 -30.79 -27.14 21.95
C TRP A 157 -29.60 -27.08 21.00
N LEU A 158 -28.42 -26.58 21.42
CA LEU A 158 -27.23 -26.55 20.57
C LEU A 158 -26.84 -27.94 20.05
N THR A 159 -27.00 -28.98 20.87
CA THR A 159 -26.74 -30.37 20.47
C THR A 159 -27.72 -30.82 19.38
N THR A 160 -29.01 -30.47 19.49
CA THR A 160 -30.04 -30.75 18.47
C THR A 160 -29.78 -29.99 17.17
N GLN A 161 -29.26 -28.77 17.24
CA GLN A 161 -28.83 -28.00 16.08
C GLN A 161 -27.61 -28.66 15.39
N GLY A 162 -26.79 -29.39 16.17
CA GLY A 162 -25.73 -30.24 15.66
C GLY A 162 -24.35 -29.98 16.25
N PHE A 163 -24.20 -29.06 17.20
CA PHE A 163 -22.95 -28.87 17.95
C PHE A 163 -22.61 -30.13 18.75
N ARG A 164 -21.33 -30.30 19.07
CA ARG A 164 -20.80 -31.46 19.81
C ARG A 164 -19.94 -31.01 20.97
N ASN A 165 -19.92 -31.81 22.03
CA ASN A 165 -19.11 -31.58 23.24
C ASN A 165 -19.32 -30.18 23.85
N VAL A 166 -20.53 -29.65 23.76
CA VAL A 166 -20.90 -28.42 24.48
C VAL A 166 -20.90 -28.76 25.98
N ARG A 167 -20.13 -28.01 26.77
CA ARG A 167 -19.93 -28.29 28.19
C ARG A 167 -21.00 -27.63 29.06
N ASN A 168 -21.42 -28.34 30.10
CA ASN A 168 -22.41 -27.92 31.09
C ASN A 168 -21.78 -27.66 32.48
N ASN A 169 -22.61 -27.20 33.42
CA ASN A 169 -22.35 -27.08 34.87
C ASN A 169 -21.15 -26.21 35.26
N GLY A 170 -21.37 -24.90 35.33
CA GLY A 170 -20.36 -23.95 35.81
C GLY A 170 -19.15 -23.81 34.88
N VAL A 171 -19.30 -24.23 33.62
CA VAL A 171 -18.25 -24.20 32.60
C VAL A 171 -18.38 -22.97 31.72
N PHE A 172 -17.26 -22.31 31.51
CA PHE A 172 -17.17 -21.04 30.81
C PHE A 172 -16.35 -21.18 29.55
N TYR A 173 -16.66 -20.31 28.59
CA TYR A 173 -15.97 -20.22 27.31
C TYR A 173 -15.26 -18.90 27.20
N TRP A 174 -13.99 -18.94 26.77
CA TRP A 174 -13.20 -17.74 26.53
C TRP A 174 -13.77 -16.93 25.37
N THR A 175 -13.74 -15.61 25.54
CA THR A 175 -13.99 -14.65 24.46
C THR A 175 -12.68 -13.95 24.09
N SER A 176 -12.65 -13.28 22.94
CA SER A 176 -11.54 -12.40 22.56
C SER A 176 -11.49 -11.07 23.35
N ASN A 177 -12.53 -10.75 24.12
CA ASN A 177 -12.59 -9.49 24.85
C ASN A 177 -11.82 -9.53 26.16
N THR A 178 -11.07 -8.47 26.42
CA THR A 178 -10.54 -8.13 27.74
C THR A 178 -11.52 -7.21 28.47
N TYR A 179 -11.56 -7.32 29.79
CA TYR A 179 -12.28 -6.43 30.69
C TYR A 179 -11.25 -5.58 31.42
N LEU A 180 -11.33 -4.27 31.25
CA LEU A 180 -10.60 -3.30 32.04
C LEU A 180 -11.57 -2.72 33.06
N GLY A 181 -11.35 -3.05 34.33
CA GLY A 181 -12.11 -2.51 35.45
C GLY A 181 -11.21 -1.77 36.42
N GLU A 182 -11.74 -0.73 37.04
CA GLU A 182 -11.13 -0.04 38.16
C GLU A 182 -11.82 -0.48 39.46
N ILE A 183 -11.05 -0.86 40.48
CA ILE A 183 -11.56 -1.14 41.81
C ILE A 183 -10.96 -0.10 42.75
N ASP A 184 -11.81 0.67 43.42
CA ASP A 184 -11.45 1.60 44.49
C ASP A 184 -10.26 2.55 44.19
N GLY A 185 -10.14 3.02 42.94
CA GLY A 185 -9.09 3.97 42.54
C GLY A 185 -7.67 3.38 42.49
N VAL A 186 -7.53 2.05 42.56
CA VAL A 186 -6.24 1.36 42.45
C VAL A 186 -6.19 0.61 41.12
N THR A 187 -5.06 0.80 40.41
CA THR A 187 -4.62 0.27 39.11
C THR A 187 -5.58 -0.64 38.32
N PRO A 188 -5.76 -0.43 36.99
CA PRO A 188 -6.69 -1.21 36.19
C PRO A 188 -6.33 -2.70 36.22
N PHE A 189 -7.27 -3.53 36.69
CA PHE A 189 -7.16 -4.97 36.55
C PHE A 189 -7.65 -5.34 35.15
N THR A 190 -6.83 -6.11 34.43
CA THR A 190 -7.22 -6.67 33.13
C THR A 190 -7.69 -8.11 33.36
N ARG A 191 -9.00 -8.33 33.34
CA ARG A 191 -9.60 -9.67 33.36
C ARG A 191 -9.98 -10.10 31.94
N ARG A 192 -10.27 -11.38 31.73
CA ARG A 192 -10.81 -11.86 30.44
C ARG A 192 -12.29 -12.13 30.54
N TRP A 193 -13.05 -11.75 29.53
CA TRP A 193 -14.46 -12.08 29.50
C TRP A 193 -14.67 -13.56 29.21
N VAL A 194 -15.55 -14.17 29.98
CA VAL A 194 -16.12 -15.47 29.68
C VAL A 194 -17.62 -15.40 29.55
N VAL A 195 -18.16 -16.33 28.75
CA VAL A 195 -19.59 -16.55 28.58
C VAL A 195 -19.91 -17.98 29.01
N HIS A 196 -20.91 -18.13 29.87
CA HIS A 196 -21.60 -19.40 30.05
C HIS A 196 -22.54 -19.57 28.87
N VAL A 197 -22.58 -20.76 28.27
CA VAL A 197 -23.35 -20.97 27.04
C VAL A 197 -24.84 -20.71 27.26
N ILE A 198 -25.36 -20.78 28.50
CA ILE A 198 -26.75 -20.42 28.85
C ILE A 198 -27.04 -18.91 28.92
N GLY A 199 -26.04 -18.04 28.66
CA GLY A 199 -26.22 -16.59 28.56
C GLY A 199 -25.62 -15.75 29.70
N ASP A 200 -25.07 -16.36 30.76
CA ASP A 200 -24.34 -15.62 31.79
C ASP A 200 -22.97 -15.13 31.26
N THR A 201 -22.57 -13.92 31.66
CA THR A 201 -21.25 -13.38 31.30
C THR A 201 -20.57 -12.77 32.49
N ARG A 202 -19.29 -13.08 32.66
CA ARG A 202 -18.50 -12.54 33.77
C ARG A 202 -17.05 -12.29 33.37
N PRO A 203 -16.39 -11.24 33.90
CA PRO A 203 -14.95 -11.14 33.84
C PRO A 203 -14.36 -12.21 34.77
N ASN A 204 -13.37 -12.94 34.28
CA ASN A 204 -12.81 -14.10 34.96
C ASN A 204 -11.28 -14.12 34.86
N ASP A 205 -10.65 -14.52 35.97
CA ASP A 205 -9.20 -14.72 36.09
C ASP A 205 -8.83 -16.21 36.28
N ALA A 206 -9.81 -17.11 36.07
CA ALA A 206 -9.57 -18.55 36.12
C ALA A 206 -8.41 -18.95 35.20
N PRO A 207 -7.59 -19.93 35.61
CA PRO A 207 -6.38 -20.31 34.88
C PRO A 207 -6.71 -20.91 33.52
N THR A 208 -7.87 -21.59 33.40
CA THR A 208 -8.31 -22.26 32.18
C THR A 208 -9.82 -22.16 32.03
N ASN A 209 -10.29 -22.15 30.78
CA ASN A 209 -11.69 -22.29 30.37
C ASN A 209 -11.74 -22.95 28.98
N HIS A 210 -12.94 -23.27 28.49
CA HIS A 210 -13.13 -23.87 27.18
C HIS A 210 -13.13 -22.80 26.08
N ALA A 211 -13.09 -23.23 24.81
CA ALA A 211 -13.07 -22.31 23.68
C ALA A 211 -13.89 -22.85 22.51
N LEU A 212 -14.74 -21.97 21.98
CA LEU A 212 -15.39 -22.11 20.68
C LEU A 212 -14.72 -21.12 19.74
N PHE A 213 -14.63 -21.45 18.45
CA PHE A 213 -13.98 -20.60 17.47
C PHE A 213 -14.95 -20.24 16.36
N VAL A 214 -14.78 -19.03 15.85
CA VAL A 214 -15.60 -18.49 14.78
C VAL A 214 -14.76 -18.01 13.62
N ARG A 215 -15.37 -18.05 12.45
CA ARG A 215 -15.00 -17.25 11.28
C ARG A 215 -16.26 -16.69 10.64
N SER A 216 -16.12 -15.78 9.70
CA SER A 216 -17.26 -15.28 8.94
C SER A 216 -17.62 -16.24 7.81
N TYR A 217 -18.92 -16.48 7.61
CA TYR A 217 -19.47 -17.26 6.50
C TYR A 217 -19.16 -16.58 5.17
N ASN A 218 -19.53 -15.30 5.08
CA ASN A 218 -19.07 -14.37 4.06
C ASN A 218 -18.05 -13.42 4.71
N ALA A 219 -16.78 -13.80 4.71
CA ALA A 219 -15.74 -12.91 5.25
C ALA A 219 -15.70 -11.59 4.47
N PRO A 220 -15.23 -10.50 5.09
CA PRO A 220 -15.13 -9.24 4.38
C PRO A 220 -14.22 -9.40 3.17
N VAL A 221 -14.52 -8.66 2.10
CA VAL A 221 -13.61 -8.59 0.95
C VAL A 221 -12.30 -8.00 1.47
N ASN A 222 -11.24 -8.80 1.46
CA ASN A 222 -9.93 -8.33 1.89
C ASN A 222 -9.18 -7.84 0.66
N VAL A 223 -8.81 -6.56 0.65
CA VAL A 223 -7.96 -5.97 -0.38
C VAL A 223 -6.79 -5.29 0.31
N ASN A 224 -5.57 -5.50 -0.19
CA ASN A 224 -4.42 -4.76 0.30
C ASN A 224 -4.63 -3.26 0.03
N ALA A 225 -4.40 -2.44 1.06
CA ALA A 225 -4.51 -0.99 0.92
C ALA A 225 -3.48 -0.49 -0.12
N PRO A 226 -3.91 0.24 -1.17
CA PRO A 226 -2.98 0.84 -2.11
C PRO A 226 -2.12 1.91 -1.44
N ALA A 227 -0.85 1.99 -1.81
CA ALA A 227 0.03 3.06 -1.39
C ALA A 227 -0.28 4.35 -2.18
N ALA A 228 0.01 5.51 -1.59
CA ALA A 228 -0.08 6.77 -2.31
C ALA A 228 0.94 6.83 -3.45
N PHE A 229 0.52 7.26 -4.65
CA PHE A 229 1.45 7.57 -5.74
C PHE A 229 2.09 8.94 -5.49
N THR A 230 3.41 9.06 -5.50
CA THR A 230 4.08 10.32 -5.15
C THR A 230 4.99 10.82 -6.28
N GLY A 231 4.92 12.12 -6.56
CA GLY A 231 5.88 12.80 -7.43
C GLY A 231 5.82 12.39 -8.90
N ILE A 232 4.63 12.04 -9.40
CA ILE A 232 4.48 11.54 -10.78
C ILE A 232 4.35 12.74 -11.73
N PRO A 233 5.21 12.88 -12.76
CA PRO A 233 5.09 13.96 -13.73
C PRO A 233 3.74 13.94 -14.44
N VAL A 234 3.17 15.11 -14.69
CA VAL A 234 1.92 15.26 -15.44
C VAL A 234 2.04 14.58 -16.81
N GLY A 235 1.08 13.70 -17.13
CA GLY A 235 1.02 12.93 -18.37
C GLY A 235 1.81 11.63 -18.37
N GLU A 236 2.65 11.37 -17.36
CA GLU A 236 3.40 10.12 -17.23
C GLU A 236 2.66 9.09 -16.37
N ALA A 237 2.84 7.80 -16.70
CA ALA A 237 2.26 6.71 -15.93
C ALA A 237 3.21 6.26 -14.82
N ALA A 238 2.69 6.22 -13.59
CA ALA A 238 3.39 5.60 -12.48
C ALA A 238 3.53 4.08 -12.68
N PRO A 239 4.54 3.44 -12.06
CA PRO A 239 4.57 1.98 -11.93
C PRO A 239 3.27 1.47 -11.30
N ALA A 240 2.59 0.53 -11.97
CA ALA A 240 1.31 0.03 -11.51
C ALA A 240 1.46 -0.76 -10.20
N GLN A 241 0.55 -0.54 -9.26
CA GLN A 241 0.46 -1.31 -8.02
C GLN A 241 -0.41 -2.54 -8.23
N VAL A 242 -0.09 -3.64 -7.55
CA VAL A 242 -0.91 -4.86 -7.58
C VAL A 242 -1.90 -4.82 -6.42
N LEU A 243 -3.18 -4.95 -6.76
CA LEU A 243 -4.27 -5.16 -5.82
C LEU A 243 -4.64 -6.64 -5.81
N THR A 244 -4.74 -7.21 -4.62
CA THR A 244 -5.13 -8.60 -4.38
C THR A 244 -6.48 -8.59 -3.68
N ILE A 245 -7.49 -9.12 -4.36
CA ILE A 245 -8.83 -9.33 -3.80
C ILE A 245 -8.86 -10.75 -3.25
N ALA A 246 -9.01 -10.89 -1.94
CA ALA A 246 -9.06 -12.18 -1.26
C ALA A 246 -10.44 -12.44 -0.66
N ASN A 247 -10.96 -13.64 -0.88
CA ASN A 247 -12.16 -14.15 -0.26
C ASN A 247 -11.78 -14.95 0.99
N GLY A 248 -11.95 -14.35 2.17
CA GLY A 248 -11.74 -15.07 3.44
C GLY A 248 -12.91 -15.99 3.84
N GLY A 249 -14.01 -15.97 3.09
CA GLY A 249 -15.25 -16.67 3.37
C GLY A 249 -15.25 -18.12 2.89
N ILE A 250 -16.39 -18.77 3.10
CA ILE A 250 -16.57 -20.21 2.85
C ILE A 250 -17.41 -20.50 1.61
N ASP A 251 -18.13 -19.49 1.12
CA ASP A 251 -18.84 -19.49 -0.15
C ASP A 251 -18.10 -18.61 -1.18
N PRO A 252 -18.36 -18.81 -2.49
CA PRO A 252 -17.82 -17.93 -3.52
C PRO A 252 -18.20 -16.46 -3.29
N LEU A 253 -17.20 -15.58 -3.35
CA LEU A 253 -17.41 -14.15 -3.34
C LEU A 253 -17.79 -13.71 -4.76
N GLU A 254 -19.04 -13.29 -4.92
CA GLU A 254 -19.56 -12.75 -6.17
C GLU A 254 -19.39 -11.23 -6.16
N VAL A 255 -18.40 -10.74 -6.89
CA VAL A 255 -18.18 -9.30 -7.05
C VAL A 255 -19.07 -8.79 -8.17
N THR A 256 -19.99 -7.90 -7.84
CA THR A 256 -20.96 -7.32 -8.78
C THR A 256 -20.38 -6.11 -9.51
N SER A 257 -19.47 -5.36 -8.89
CA SER A 257 -18.78 -4.25 -9.55
C SER A 257 -17.50 -3.86 -8.82
N ILE A 258 -16.48 -3.48 -9.59
CA ILE A 258 -15.25 -2.83 -9.12
C ILE A 258 -15.11 -1.53 -9.92
N THR A 259 -15.13 -0.39 -9.24
CA THR A 259 -15.13 0.94 -9.89
C THR A 259 -14.24 1.93 -9.15
N VAL A 260 -13.79 2.96 -9.87
CA VAL A 260 -13.14 4.13 -9.25
C VAL A 260 -14.10 5.32 -9.30
N THR A 261 -14.34 5.91 -8.15
CA THR A 261 -15.23 7.06 -7.96
C THR A 261 -14.44 8.28 -7.43
N GLY A 262 -15.09 9.44 -7.41
CA GLY A 262 -14.44 10.71 -7.03
C GLY A 262 -14.10 11.59 -8.23
N THR A 263 -13.67 12.82 -7.96
CA THR A 263 -13.45 13.85 -8.98
C THR A 263 -12.23 13.58 -9.86
N ASP A 264 -11.18 12.96 -9.31
CA ASP A 264 -9.94 12.65 -10.04
C ASP A 264 -9.90 11.19 -10.55
N ASN A 265 -11.06 10.50 -10.58
CA ASN A 265 -11.13 9.07 -10.89
C ASN A 265 -10.50 8.68 -12.23
N ALA A 266 -10.59 9.55 -13.26
CA ALA A 266 -10.05 9.32 -14.59
C ALA A 266 -8.52 9.17 -14.61
N MET A 267 -7.83 9.62 -13.54
CA MET A 267 -6.39 9.49 -13.39
C MET A 267 -5.97 8.14 -12.79
N PHE A 268 -6.92 7.36 -12.28
CA PHE A 268 -6.69 6.04 -11.68
C PHE A 268 -7.34 4.97 -12.54
N THR A 269 -6.53 4.12 -13.17
CA THR A 269 -7.01 3.10 -14.10
C THR A 269 -6.85 1.71 -13.50
N LEU A 270 -7.92 0.92 -13.54
CA LEU A 270 -7.92 -0.48 -13.14
C LEU A 270 -7.71 -1.38 -14.36
N ASN A 271 -6.89 -2.41 -14.20
CA ASN A 271 -6.74 -3.47 -15.19
C ASN A 271 -6.89 -4.84 -14.49
N PRO A 272 -8.01 -5.56 -14.71
CA PRO A 272 -8.24 -6.85 -14.07
C PRO A 272 -7.42 -8.00 -14.66
N GLY A 273 -6.65 -7.79 -15.73
CA GLY A 273 -5.96 -8.85 -16.46
C GLY A 273 -6.90 -9.67 -17.35
N ASP A 274 -6.45 -10.84 -17.79
CA ASP A 274 -7.16 -11.73 -18.73
C ASP A 274 -7.68 -13.02 -18.05
N GLY A 275 -7.51 -13.16 -16.74
CA GLY A 275 -7.86 -14.35 -15.97
C GLY A 275 -6.73 -15.40 -15.90
N ALA A 276 -5.64 -15.21 -16.65
CA ALA A 276 -4.46 -16.05 -16.53
C ALA A 276 -3.61 -15.67 -15.31
N ALA A 277 -2.76 -16.60 -14.86
CA ALA A 277 -1.81 -16.42 -13.75
C ALA A 277 -2.42 -15.88 -12.44
N GLY A 278 -3.72 -16.15 -12.19
CA GLY A 278 -4.42 -15.69 -10.98
C GLY A 278 -4.87 -14.23 -11.03
N THR A 279 -4.94 -13.61 -12.20
CA THR A 279 -5.59 -12.31 -12.38
C THR A 279 -7.12 -12.44 -12.31
N CYS A 280 -7.82 -11.37 -11.95
CA CYS A 280 -9.28 -11.38 -11.79
C CYS A 280 -10.03 -11.54 -13.12
N GLY A 281 -9.42 -11.17 -14.26
CA GLY A 281 -9.96 -11.32 -15.62
C GLY A 281 -11.15 -10.42 -15.97
N SER A 282 -11.85 -9.89 -14.97
CA SER A 282 -12.94 -8.92 -15.13
C SER A 282 -13.07 -8.02 -13.90
N LEU A 283 -13.91 -6.98 -14.02
CA LEU A 283 -14.33 -6.12 -12.90
C LEU A 283 -15.56 -6.68 -12.15
N THR A 284 -15.98 -7.90 -12.48
CA THR A 284 -17.05 -8.65 -11.80
C THR A 284 -16.63 -10.11 -11.55
N PRO A 285 -15.45 -10.35 -10.91
CA PRO A 285 -14.94 -11.70 -10.74
C PRO A 285 -15.76 -12.50 -9.71
N THR A 286 -15.74 -13.82 -9.85
CA THR A 286 -16.13 -14.75 -8.78
C THR A 286 -14.86 -15.30 -8.14
N VAL A 287 -14.63 -15.01 -6.87
CA VAL A 287 -13.45 -15.50 -6.14
C VAL A 287 -13.85 -16.71 -5.28
N PRO A 288 -13.30 -17.91 -5.52
CA PRO A 288 -13.62 -19.10 -4.74
C PRO A 288 -13.38 -18.91 -3.24
N ALA A 289 -14.05 -19.71 -2.42
CA ALA A 289 -13.85 -19.74 -0.96
C ALA A 289 -12.37 -19.95 -0.61
N GLY A 290 -11.83 -19.12 0.29
CA GLY A 290 -10.41 -19.11 0.65
C GLY A 290 -9.44 -18.70 -0.46
N GLY A 291 -9.93 -18.38 -1.66
CA GLY A 291 -9.15 -17.99 -2.82
C GLY A 291 -8.83 -16.51 -2.88
N ASN A 292 -8.07 -16.12 -3.91
CA ASN A 292 -7.80 -14.73 -4.25
C ASN A 292 -7.66 -14.55 -5.77
N CYS A 293 -7.75 -13.30 -6.23
CA CYS A 293 -7.37 -12.88 -7.56
C CYS A 293 -6.64 -11.54 -7.51
N THR A 294 -5.88 -11.22 -8.55
CA THR A 294 -5.10 -9.97 -8.64
C THR A 294 -5.53 -9.07 -9.79
N MET A 295 -5.34 -7.76 -9.62
CA MET A 295 -5.49 -6.76 -10.67
C MET A 295 -4.45 -5.65 -10.48
N SER A 296 -4.24 -4.81 -11.48
CA SER A 296 -3.35 -3.66 -11.35
C SER A 296 -4.09 -2.34 -11.28
N LEU A 297 -3.57 -1.44 -10.46
CA LEU A 297 -3.98 -0.06 -10.32
C LEU A 297 -2.86 0.84 -10.84
N ALA A 298 -3.15 1.61 -11.88
CA ALA A 298 -2.23 2.59 -12.46
C ALA A 298 -2.69 4.02 -12.15
N PHE A 299 -1.74 4.94 -12.09
CA PHE A 299 -1.99 6.36 -11.90
C PHE A 299 -1.25 7.20 -12.94
N THR A 300 -1.98 8.10 -13.61
CA THR A 300 -1.45 9.07 -14.59
C THR A 300 -2.07 10.43 -14.31
N PRO A 301 -1.36 11.36 -13.65
CA PRO A 301 -1.92 12.66 -13.31
C PRO A 301 -2.09 13.54 -14.55
N ALA A 302 -3.26 14.14 -14.73
CA ALA A 302 -3.52 15.09 -15.83
C ALA A 302 -3.11 16.53 -15.49
N THR A 303 -2.93 16.85 -14.20
CA THR A 303 -2.55 18.18 -13.70
C THR A 303 -1.70 18.03 -12.44
N ALA A 304 -0.83 19.00 -12.15
CA ALA A 304 -0.05 19.02 -10.92
C ALA A 304 -0.94 19.12 -9.66
N GLY A 305 -0.35 18.82 -8.51
CA GLY A 305 -0.99 18.82 -7.19
C GLY A 305 -1.60 17.48 -6.78
N GLU A 306 -2.14 17.44 -5.57
CA GLU A 306 -2.77 16.26 -4.98
C GLU A 306 -4.00 15.80 -5.79
N LYS A 307 -4.22 14.49 -5.83
CA LYS A 307 -5.33 13.81 -6.51
C LYS A 307 -5.92 12.78 -5.57
N ALA A 308 -7.25 12.74 -5.50
CA ALA A 308 -7.97 11.83 -4.62
C ALA A 308 -9.14 11.16 -5.34
N ALA A 309 -9.29 9.87 -5.11
CA ALA A 309 -10.37 9.04 -5.62
C ALA A 309 -10.71 7.94 -4.61
N ALA A 310 -11.71 7.13 -4.89
CA ALA A 310 -12.04 5.96 -4.07
C ALA A 310 -12.28 4.73 -4.96
N LEU A 311 -11.64 3.61 -4.60
CA LEU A 311 -11.94 2.29 -5.15
C LEU A 311 -13.17 1.73 -4.44
N VAL A 312 -14.22 1.43 -5.18
CA VAL A 312 -15.48 0.88 -4.66
C VAL A 312 -15.69 -0.52 -5.21
N ILE A 313 -15.84 -1.49 -4.30
CA ILE A 313 -16.09 -2.90 -4.61
C ILE A 313 -17.44 -3.29 -4.01
N VAL A 314 -18.37 -3.75 -4.85
CA VAL A 314 -19.69 -4.25 -4.43
C VAL A 314 -19.74 -5.75 -4.60
N SER A 315 -20.15 -6.47 -3.56
CA SER A 315 -20.17 -7.94 -3.56
C SER A 315 -21.30 -8.51 -2.69
N ASN A 316 -21.43 -9.85 -2.69
CA ASN A 316 -22.30 -10.59 -1.78
C ASN A 316 -21.71 -10.77 -0.35
N ALA A 317 -20.63 -10.08 0.01
CA ALA A 317 -20.06 -10.14 1.37
C ALA A 317 -21.01 -9.49 2.38
N SER A 318 -21.72 -10.27 3.19
CA SER A 318 -22.83 -9.77 4.01
C SER A 318 -22.47 -8.75 5.09
N ASN A 319 -21.21 -8.74 5.56
CA ASN A 319 -20.72 -7.74 6.52
C ASN A 319 -20.13 -6.48 5.84
N THR A 320 -19.76 -6.56 4.56
CA THR A 320 -19.13 -5.48 3.78
C THR A 320 -19.61 -5.56 2.32
N PRO A 321 -20.93 -5.41 2.07
CA PRO A 321 -21.48 -5.56 0.72
C PRO A 321 -20.98 -4.45 -0.21
N THR A 322 -20.48 -3.35 0.36
CA THR A 322 -19.72 -2.32 -0.35
C THR A 322 -18.46 -2.02 0.45
N LEU A 323 -17.30 -2.27 -0.15
CA LEU A 323 -15.99 -1.89 0.36
C LEU A 323 -15.52 -0.64 -0.39
N GLU A 324 -15.11 0.37 0.36
CA GLU A 324 -14.54 1.61 -0.18
C GLU A 324 -13.11 1.81 0.35
N LEU A 325 -12.16 2.03 -0.55
CA LEU A 325 -10.76 2.28 -0.22
C LEU A 325 -10.31 3.62 -0.81
N PRO A 326 -9.68 4.51 -0.03
CA PRO A 326 -9.18 5.77 -0.55
C PRO A 326 -7.99 5.52 -1.49
N LEU A 327 -7.96 6.24 -2.60
CA LEU A 327 -6.84 6.32 -3.52
C LEU A 327 -6.27 7.73 -3.46
N SER A 328 -4.94 7.84 -3.42
CA SER A 328 -4.26 9.12 -3.41
C SER A 328 -3.05 9.12 -4.34
N GLY A 329 -2.80 10.27 -4.96
CA GLY A 329 -1.69 10.49 -5.86
C GLY A 329 -1.24 11.95 -5.84
N THR A 330 0.02 12.23 -6.18
CA THR A 330 0.48 13.60 -6.43
C THR A 330 1.09 13.72 -7.83
N GLY A 331 0.53 14.64 -8.60
CA GLY A 331 1.09 15.09 -9.86
C GLY A 331 2.11 16.19 -9.64
N VAL A 332 3.26 16.14 -10.29
CA VAL A 332 4.22 17.25 -10.35
C VAL A 332 4.29 17.78 -11.77
N GLU A 333 4.56 19.08 -11.91
CA GLU A 333 4.82 19.67 -13.23
C GLU A 333 5.90 18.86 -13.95
N ALA A 334 5.63 18.49 -15.20
CA ALA A 334 6.61 17.76 -16.00
C ALA A 334 7.84 18.65 -16.22
N GLU A 335 9.03 18.14 -15.90
CA GLU A 335 10.26 18.87 -16.19
C GLU A 335 10.49 18.89 -17.70
N ALA A 336 10.55 20.10 -18.28
CA ALA A 336 10.93 20.24 -19.68
C ALA A 336 12.35 19.70 -19.90
N SER A 337 12.55 18.94 -20.97
CA SER A 337 13.87 18.50 -21.42
C SER A 337 14.14 19.00 -22.84
N PHE A 338 15.41 19.22 -23.14
CA PHE A 338 15.87 19.71 -24.43
C PHE A 338 17.01 18.85 -24.95
N THR A 339 17.02 18.64 -26.26
CA THR A 339 18.07 17.90 -26.97
C THR A 339 19.09 18.87 -27.56
N ALA A 340 20.36 18.69 -27.21
CA ALA A 340 21.49 19.28 -27.91
C ALA A 340 22.00 18.30 -28.95
N THR A 341 21.98 18.67 -30.23
CA THR A 341 22.55 17.87 -31.31
C THR A 341 23.94 18.39 -31.68
N GLY A 342 24.95 17.57 -31.41
CA GLY A 342 26.35 17.83 -31.74
C GLY A 342 26.70 17.36 -33.15
N SER A 343 27.45 18.17 -33.88
CA SER A 343 28.05 17.79 -35.16
C SER A 343 29.48 18.28 -35.25
N VAL A 344 30.27 17.61 -36.09
CA VAL A 344 31.68 17.92 -36.33
C VAL A 344 31.88 18.32 -37.78
N ASN A 345 32.62 19.40 -38.01
CA ASN A 345 33.07 19.83 -39.32
C ASN A 345 34.60 19.80 -39.36
N GLY A 346 35.17 18.72 -39.93
CA GLY A 346 36.61 18.57 -40.11
C GLY A 346 37.20 17.34 -39.40
N ASN A 347 38.39 17.52 -38.82
CA ASN A 347 39.28 16.44 -38.40
C ASN A 347 39.09 16.03 -36.93
N GLY A 348 37.96 15.40 -36.62
CA GLY A 348 37.69 14.79 -35.31
C GLY A 348 36.30 14.17 -35.22
N THR A 349 35.96 13.62 -34.06
CA THR A 349 34.67 12.95 -33.80
C THR A 349 34.05 13.37 -32.47
N LEU A 350 32.78 13.02 -32.26
CA LEU A 350 32.10 13.12 -30.96
C LEU A 350 31.89 11.73 -30.38
N ALA A 351 31.98 11.62 -29.07
CA ALA A 351 31.58 10.39 -28.38
C ALA A 351 30.06 10.13 -28.49
N ALA A 352 29.26 11.21 -28.51
CA ALA A 352 27.82 11.18 -28.74
C ALA A 352 27.40 12.40 -29.56
N ASN A 353 26.51 12.20 -30.53
CA ASN A 353 25.97 13.25 -31.39
C ASN A 353 24.68 13.88 -30.85
N GLU A 354 24.06 13.29 -29.82
CA GLU A 354 22.87 13.84 -29.15
C GLU A 354 23.00 13.70 -27.64
N VAL A 355 22.63 14.76 -26.92
CA VAL A 355 22.62 14.81 -25.46
C VAL A 355 21.33 15.46 -25.03
N VAL A 356 20.52 14.75 -24.24
CA VAL A 356 19.26 15.27 -23.67
C VAL A 356 19.51 15.72 -22.24
N VAL A 357 19.11 16.94 -21.89
CA VAL A 357 19.24 17.49 -20.53
C VAL A 357 17.94 18.17 -20.09
N ALA A 358 17.75 18.29 -18.78
CA ALA A 358 16.65 19.06 -18.21
C ALA A 358 16.80 20.56 -18.54
N SER A 359 15.68 21.27 -18.61
CA SER A 359 15.64 22.72 -18.82
C SER A 359 16.52 23.45 -17.81
N GLY A 360 17.39 24.33 -18.30
CA GLY A 360 18.35 25.08 -17.50
C GLY A 360 19.68 24.37 -17.23
N ALA A 361 19.83 23.10 -17.58
CA ALA A 361 21.11 22.39 -17.53
C ALA A 361 21.93 22.60 -18.81
N GLY A 362 23.25 22.45 -18.73
CA GLY A 362 24.17 22.45 -19.88
C GLY A 362 24.40 21.04 -20.42
N ALA A 363 24.49 20.88 -21.73
CA ALA A 363 24.80 19.61 -22.38
C ALA A 363 26.32 19.46 -22.57
N SER A 364 26.86 18.29 -22.23
CA SER A 364 28.30 17.99 -22.32
C SER A 364 28.63 17.05 -23.48
N PHE A 365 29.56 17.47 -24.34
CA PHE A 365 30.07 16.72 -25.47
C PHE A 365 31.55 16.41 -25.28
N THR A 366 31.92 15.14 -25.31
CA THR A 366 33.32 14.74 -25.42
C THR A 366 33.75 14.78 -26.88
N VAL A 367 34.64 15.72 -27.18
CA VAL A 367 35.20 15.96 -28.51
C VAL A 367 36.52 15.22 -28.62
N ASN A 368 36.69 14.42 -29.68
CA ASN A 368 37.91 13.66 -29.95
C ASN A 368 38.59 14.21 -31.21
N PRO A 369 39.52 15.17 -31.09
CA PRO A 369 40.32 15.64 -32.22
C PRO A 369 41.15 14.52 -32.86
N ALA A 370 41.34 14.58 -34.18
CA ALA A 370 42.31 13.73 -34.87
C ALA A 370 43.75 14.13 -34.51
N GLU A 371 44.71 13.23 -34.74
CA GLU A 371 46.12 13.50 -34.48
C GLU A 371 46.60 14.77 -35.21
N GLY A 372 47.30 15.65 -34.48
CA GLY A 372 47.76 16.94 -35.01
C GLY A 372 46.68 18.03 -35.10
N PHE A 373 45.49 17.82 -34.54
CA PHE A 373 44.42 18.81 -34.45
C PHE A 373 44.01 19.06 -33.00
N ARG A 374 43.49 20.26 -32.74
CA ARG A 374 42.84 20.61 -31.47
C ARG A 374 41.44 21.17 -31.74
N PRO A 375 40.54 21.19 -30.74
CA PRO A 375 39.25 21.86 -30.88
C PRO A 375 39.45 23.32 -31.29
N GLY A 376 38.77 23.75 -32.35
CA GLY A 376 38.78 25.11 -32.87
C GLY A 376 37.56 25.89 -32.40
N THR A 377 37.00 26.71 -33.29
CA THR A 377 35.76 27.44 -33.00
C THR A 377 34.57 26.50 -32.79
N VAL A 378 33.74 26.83 -31.80
CA VAL A 378 32.44 26.17 -31.56
C VAL A 378 31.34 27.09 -32.04
N GLY A 379 30.57 26.63 -33.03
CA GLY A 379 29.40 27.32 -33.56
C GLY A 379 28.11 26.59 -33.22
N GLY A 380 27.02 27.03 -33.85
CA GLY A 380 25.68 26.45 -33.66
C GLY A 380 24.71 27.41 -33.00
N THR A 381 23.61 26.87 -32.49
CA THR A 381 22.51 27.60 -31.86
C THR A 381 22.44 27.41 -30.34
N CYS A 382 23.18 26.45 -29.79
CA CYS A 382 23.23 26.28 -28.34
C CYS A 382 23.90 27.48 -27.65
N PRO A 383 23.48 27.81 -26.42
CA PRO A 383 24.15 28.83 -25.62
C PRO A 383 25.64 28.53 -25.45
N ALA A 384 26.47 29.57 -25.58
CA ALA A 384 27.92 29.44 -25.53
C ALA A 384 28.37 28.74 -24.22
N GLY A 385 29.24 27.76 -24.38
CA GLY A 385 29.79 26.91 -23.34
C GLY A 385 31.28 27.08 -23.11
N THR A 386 31.85 26.18 -22.31
CA THR A 386 33.28 26.15 -21.96
C THR A 386 33.87 24.76 -22.15
N PHE A 387 35.16 24.72 -22.49
CA PHE A 387 35.94 23.48 -22.51
C PHE A 387 36.62 23.23 -21.15
N ASP A 388 36.59 21.97 -20.72
CA ASP A 388 37.52 21.40 -19.74
C ASP A 388 38.21 20.20 -20.39
N GLY A 389 39.47 20.39 -20.80
CA GLY A 389 40.17 19.47 -21.69
C GLY A 389 39.40 19.26 -23.01
N ASN A 390 39.00 18.00 -23.26
CA ASN A 390 38.26 17.59 -24.45
C ASN A 390 36.72 17.60 -24.27
N VAL A 391 36.22 18.01 -23.11
CA VAL A 391 34.78 18.04 -22.83
C VAL A 391 34.27 19.47 -22.97
N TYR A 392 33.36 19.68 -23.93
CA TYR A 392 32.65 20.95 -24.08
C TYR A 392 31.30 20.88 -23.37
N THR A 393 31.04 21.81 -22.46
CA THR A 393 29.72 21.93 -21.80
C THR A 393 29.06 23.22 -22.23
N THR A 394 27.88 23.16 -22.86
CA THR A 394 27.10 24.32 -23.29
C THR A 394 26.63 25.16 -22.08
N GLY A 395 26.19 26.39 -22.33
CA GLY A 395 25.38 27.12 -21.34
C GLY A 395 24.00 26.45 -21.12
N PRO A 396 23.21 26.94 -20.15
CA PRO A 396 21.87 26.44 -19.82
C PRO A 396 20.92 26.36 -21.03
N LEU A 397 20.37 25.18 -21.33
CA LEU A 397 19.41 25.01 -22.42
C LEU A 397 18.01 25.49 -22.03
N THR A 398 17.35 26.21 -22.93
CA THR A 398 15.94 26.62 -22.81
C THR A 398 15.10 26.21 -24.02
N GLY A 399 15.68 25.40 -24.92
CA GLY A 399 15.11 24.90 -26.16
C GLY A 399 16.08 23.91 -26.81
N ASP A 400 15.58 23.09 -27.74
CA ASP A 400 16.44 22.23 -28.58
C ASP A 400 17.43 23.09 -29.37
N CYS A 401 18.67 22.61 -29.49
CA CYS A 401 19.73 23.40 -30.09
C CYS A 401 20.81 22.53 -30.72
N THR A 402 21.69 23.16 -31.51
CA THR A 402 22.80 22.50 -32.19
C THR A 402 24.15 23.06 -31.76
N VAL A 403 25.15 22.18 -31.64
CA VAL A 403 26.57 22.56 -31.46
C VAL A 403 27.36 22.03 -32.65
N VAL A 404 28.20 22.88 -33.24
CA VAL A 404 29.06 22.51 -34.37
C VAL A 404 30.52 22.72 -33.97
N PHE A 405 31.30 21.63 -33.92
CA PHE A 405 32.71 21.66 -33.56
C PHE A 405 33.57 21.72 -34.82
N SER A 406 34.44 22.73 -34.92
CA SER A 406 35.50 22.79 -35.92
C SER A 406 36.85 22.39 -35.29
N PHE A 407 37.82 22.05 -36.14
CA PHE A 407 39.16 21.65 -35.70
C PHE A 407 40.22 22.51 -36.36
N GLU A 408 41.18 22.95 -35.56
CA GLU A 408 42.34 23.69 -36.04
C GLU A 408 43.55 22.76 -36.07
N GLN A 409 44.31 22.78 -37.17
CA GLN A 409 45.56 22.06 -37.24
C GLN A 409 46.52 22.68 -36.22
N VAL A 410 47.09 21.85 -35.36
CA VAL A 410 48.24 22.23 -34.55
C VAL A 410 49.40 22.34 -35.52
N THR A 411 49.60 23.54 -36.06
CA THR A 411 50.80 23.85 -36.83
C THR A 411 51.96 23.81 -35.85
N THR A 412 52.61 22.65 -35.73
CA THR A 412 54.00 22.65 -35.30
C THR A 412 54.74 23.56 -36.29
N PRO A 413 55.49 24.58 -35.85
CA PRO A 413 56.52 25.16 -36.71
C PRO A 413 57.32 23.97 -37.24
N GLY A 414 57.32 23.81 -38.56
CA GLY A 414 57.55 22.53 -39.23
C GLY A 414 58.80 21.78 -38.77
N GLY A 415 58.75 20.46 -38.96
CA GLY A 415 59.80 19.48 -38.63
C GLY A 415 61.22 20.02 -38.44
N ASP A 416 61.54 20.43 -37.21
CA ASP A 416 62.90 20.68 -36.76
C ASP A 416 63.27 19.62 -35.71
N PRO A 417 64.26 18.75 -35.96
CA PRO A 417 64.82 17.80 -35.00
C PRO A 417 65.30 18.43 -33.67
N GLN A 418 65.33 19.76 -33.55
CA GLN A 418 65.81 20.47 -32.37
C GLN A 418 64.81 20.61 -31.21
N GLY A 419 63.50 20.39 -31.36
CA GLY A 419 62.52 20.68 -30.29
C GLY A 419 62.74 19.92 -28.97
N MET A 420 62.96 18.59 -29.03
CA MET A 420 63.27 17.80 -27.83
C MET A 420 64.70 18.08 -27.32
N ALA A 421 65.64 18.36 -28.23
CA ALA A 421 67.00 18.75 -27.86
C ALA A 421 67.01 20.08 -27.10
N ASP A 422 66.14 21.00 -27.47
CA ASP A 422 65.95 22.32 -26.86
C ASP A 422 65.28 22.23 -25.49
N VAL A 423 64.30 21.34 -25.31
CA VAL A 423 63.73 21.04 -23.98
C VAL A 423 64.79 20.42 -23.06
N VAL A 424 65.54 19.43 -23.54
CA VAL A 424 66.64 18.81 -22.77
C VAL A 424 67.72 19.83 -22.44
N ARG A 425 68.00 20.77 -23.35
CA ARG A 425 69.01 21.81 -23.16
C ARG A 425 68.55 22.90 -22.19
N ALA A 426 67.28 23.30 -22.23
CA ALA A 426 66.66 24.19 -21.25
C ALA A 426 66.63 23.55 -19.85
N PHE A 427 66.29 22.26 -19.76
CA PHE A 427 66.28 21.51 -18.49
C PHE A 427 67.69 21.41 -17.89
N ARG A 428 68.71 21.12 -18.71
CA ARG A 428 70.12 21.14 -18.28
C ARG A 428 70.55 22.53 -17.83
N ALA A 429 70.09 23.59 -18.49
CA ALA A 429 70.37 24.96 -18.08
C ALA A 429 69.72 25.32 -16.73
N ALA A 430 68.47 24.90 -16.51
CA ALA A 430 67.77 25.11 -15.24
C ALA A 430 68.43 24.39 -14.06
N LEU A 431 69.06 23.23 -14.33
CA LEU A 431 69.84 22.48 -13.35
C LEU A 431 71.28 23.02 -13.17
N GLY A 432 71.64 24.14 -13.81
CA GLY A 432 72.99 24.71 -13.79
C GLY A 432 74.05 23.85 -14.48
N LYS A 433 73.63 22.91 -15.34
CA LYS A 433 74.49 21.95 -16.06
C LYS A 433 74.86 22.43 -17.47
N ALA A 434 74.29 23.52 -17.95
CA ALA A 434 74.59 24.15 -19.23
C ALA A 434 74.31 25.66 -19.18
N GLU A 435 75.05 26.47 -19.94
CA GLU A 435 74.71 27.89 -20.15
C GLU A 435 74.04 28.07 -21.51
N LEU A 436 73.01 28.92 -21.55
CA LEU A 436 72.32 29.27 -22.79
C LEU A 436 72.91 30.54 -23.39
N THR A 437 73.17 30.51 -24.69
CA THR A 437 73.55 31.70 -25.46
C THR A 437 72.40 32.72 -25.49
N ALA A 438 72.70 33.96 -25.89
CA ALA A 438 71.67 35.02 -26.01
C ALA A 438 70.63 34.69 -27.09
N GLU A 439 71.05 34.08 -28.20
CA GLU A 439 70.16 33.59 -29.25
C GLU A 439 69.28 32.44 -28.76
N GLU A 440 69.83 31.49 -28.00
CA GLU A 440 69.06 30.37 -27.43
C GLU A 440 68.03 30.85 -26.39
N ARG A 441 68.37 31.83 -25.56
CA ARG A 441 67.41 32.42 -24.61
C ARG A 441 66.23 33.08 -25.32
N THR A 442 66.51 33.81 -26.39
CA THR A 442 65.50 34.45 -27.22
C THR A 442 64.65 33.41 -27.96
N ARG A 443 65.28 32.35 -28.50
CA ARG A 443 64.60 31.27 -29.22
C ARG A 443 63.69 30.43 -28.32
N LEU A 444 64.10 30.18 -27.08
CA LEU A 444 63.35 29.42 -26.09
C LEU A 444 62.35 30.28 -25.31
N ASP A 445 62.26 31.58 -25.63
CA ASP A 445 61.35 32.55 -25.00
C ASP A 445 61.48 32.58 -23.45
N VAL A 446 62.67 32.26 -22.95
CA VAL A 446 63.05 32.43 -21.54
C VAL A 446 63.54 33.87 -21.40
N ALA A 447 62.75 34.69 -20.71
CA ALA A 447 62.84 36.15 -20.76
C ALA A 447 64.28 36.67 -20.54
N PRO A 448 64.72 37.70 -21.27
CA PRO A 448 65.93 38.42 -20.93
C PRO A 448 65.64 39.41 -19.79
N VAL A 449 66.46 39.34 -18.72
CA VAL A 449 66.74 40.39 -17.72
C VAL A 449 65.81 40.50 -16.51
N GLY A 450 66.35 40.18 -15.33
CA GLY A 450 65.78 40.58 -14.04
C GLY A 450 66.46 40.04 -12.77
N ALA A 451 67.14 38.88 -12.83
CA ALA A 451 67.86 38.31 -11.69
C ALA A 451 69.37 38.17 -12.00
N PRO A 452 70.29 38.37 -11.03
CA PRO A 452 71.71 38.62 -11.31
C PRO A 452 72.49 37.49 -12.02
N ASN A 453 71.89 36.31 -12.22
CA ASN A 453 72.62 35.12 -12.70
C ASN A 453 72.00 34.43 -13.94
N GLY A 454 70.95 34.97 -14.58
CA GLY A 454 70.44 34.41 -15.84
C GLY A 454 70.04 32.91 -15.80
N SER A 455 69.59 32.41 -14.65
CA SER A 455 69.17 31.01 -14.48
C SER A 455 67.76 30.79 -15.02
N VAL A 456 67.59 29.76 -15.85
CA VAL A 456 66.27 29.20 -16.22
C VAL A 456 65.68 28.55 -14.98
N ASP A 457 64.41 28.80 -14.66
CA ASP A 457 63.76 28.15 -13.51
C ASP A 457 62.81 27.01 -13.93
N SER A 458 62.19 26.34 -12.96
CA SER A 458 61.29 25.22 -13.22
C SER A 458 59.97 25.64 -13.87
N ALA A 459 59.54 26.90 -13.75
CA ALA A 459 58.34 27.41 -14.39
C ALA A 459 58.56 27.62 -15.90
N ASP A 460 59.75 28.12 -16.28
CA ASP A 460 60.16 28.27 -17.68
C ASP A 460 60.14 26.93 -18.43
N VAL A 461 60.61 25.86 -17.77
CA VAL A 461 60.64 24.50 -18.32
C VAL A 461 59.23 23.93 -18.53
N VAL A 462 58.29 24.21 -17.62
CA VAL A 462 56.90 23.75 -17.73
C VAL A 462 56.17 24.45 -18.89
N ILE A 463 56.44 25.74 -19.09
CA ILE A 463 55.91 26.51 -20.24
C ILE A 463 56.44 25.92 -21.55
N LEU A 464 57.74 25.58 -21.61
CA LEU A 464 58.35 24.94 -22.77
C LEU A 464 57.81 23.53 -23.04
N LEU A 465 57.56 22.71 -22.01
CA LEU A 465 56.95 21.38 -22.16
C LEU A 465 55.52 21.46 -22.71
N ARG A 466 54.72 22.42 -22.23
CA ARG A 466 53.38 22.70 -22.76
C ARG A 466 53.42 23.20 -24.20
N ARG A 467 54.35 24.10 -24.52
CA ARG A 467 54.41 24.77 -25.84
C ARG A 467 55.05 23.92 -26.93
N LEU A 468 56.11 23.16 -26.62
CA LEU A 468 56.93 22.45 -27.61
C LEU A 468 56.62 20.95 -27.69
N VAL A 469 56.11 20.34 -26.62
CA VAL A 469 55.90 18.87 -26.55
C VAL A 469 54.45 18.51 -26.21
N GLY A 470 53.60 19.48 -25.84
CA GLY A 470 52.18 19.25 -25.54
C GLY A 470 51.92 18.36 -24.33
N LEU A 471 52.91 18.16 -23.46
CA LEU A 471 52.77 17.36 -22.23
C LEU A 471 52.38 18.26 -21.05
N LEU A 472 51.08 18.30 -20.77
CA LEU A 472 50.39 18.41 -19.46
C LEU A 472 48.95 18.88 -19.66
#